data_AF-A0A2T7HB38-F1
#
_entry.id   AF-A0A2T7HB38-F1
#
_cell.length_a   1.000
_cell.length_b   1.000
_cell.length_c   1.000
_cell.angle_alpha   90.00
_cell.angle_beta   90.00
_cell.angle_gamma   90.00
#
_symmetry.space_group_name_H-M   'P 1'
#
loop_
_entity.id
_entity.type
_entity.pdbx_description
1 polymer ?
#
loop_
_entity_poly.entity_id
_entity_poly.type
_entity_poly.pdbx_seq_one_letter_code
_entity_poly.pdbx_strand_id
1 'polypeptide(L)'
;MEFSFEITENDIARVKSFVRQHENGRFVVERRSRNLTESKLEITKEKFWKAMTGARLTSVQRSGPQSPVIRFLSSQPFPLAYCRVCEFEKPEHFIRSTLVNAGGIRFSNRIAEDLSANLEQLQSGAWKQTLADCNALRSATSPQDERRAADHIRITFKGFGPKQSRNLLQSLGLTRYEIPIDSRVIHWLKDFGFPVPLSAAALTDSDYYNFISDGVQELCRRSGVEPCIFDAVIFSARDGEDWERPNILF
;
A
#
# COMPACT_ATOMS: atom_id res chain seq x y z
N MET A 1 -19.30 16.50 -9.06
CA MET A 1 -20.53 15.85 -8.57
C MET A 1 -20.23 15.41 -7.16
N GLU A 2 -21.03 15.82 -6.18
CA GLU A 2 -20.86 15.43 -4.78
C GLU A 2 -21.79 14.26 -4.49
N PHE A 3 -21.25 13.18 -3.92
CA PHE A 3 -22.02 12.01 -3.50
C PHE A 3 -22.05 11.99 -1.97
N SER A 4 -23.21 11.66 -1.40
CA SER A 4 -23.33 11.37 0.03
C SER A 4 -23.58 9.88 0.22
N PHE A 5 -22.83 9.28 1.15
CA PHE A 5 -23.06 7.91 1.59
C PHE A 5 -23.96 7.94 2.82
N GLU A 6 -25.10 7.24 2.74
CA GLU A 6 -25.96 7.06 3.90
C GLU A 6 -25.33 6.04 4.84
N ILE A 7 -24.91 6.50 6.02
CA ILE A 7 -24.31 5.68 7.08
C ILE A 7 -25.20 5.77 8.31
N THR A 8 -25.76 4.63 8.70
CA THR A 8 -26.66 4.53 9.85
C THR A 8 -25.89 4.35 11.16
N GLU A 9 -26.56 4.55 12.29
CA GLU A 9 -25.97 4.26 13.61
C GLU A 9 -25.62 2.77 13.78
N ASN A 10 -26.38 1.88 13.12
CA ASN A 10 -26.07 0.45 13.11
C ASN A 10 -24.75 0.17 12.37
N ASP A 11 -24.51 0.85 11.25
CA ASP A 11 -23.26 0.73 10.49
C ASP A 11 -22.06 1.18 11.34
N ILE A 12 -22.20 2.33 12.01
CA ILE A 12 -21.20 2.88 12.94
C ILE A 12 -20.90 1.90 14.07
N ALA A 13 -21.94 1.34 14.71
CA ALA A 13 -21.80 0.39 15.80
C ALA A 13 -21.06 -0.89 15.36
N ARG A 14 -21.41 -1.41 14.18
CA ARG A 14 -20.77 -2.60 13.60
C ARG A 14 -19.29 -2.38 13.30
N VAL A 15 -18.92 -1.24 12.69
CA VAL A 15 -17.52 -0.88 12.44
C VAL A 15 -16.74 -0.75 13.75
N LYS A 16 -17.28 -0.02 14.73
CA LYS A 16 -16.63 0.14 16.04
C LYS A 16 -16.43 -1.19 16.75
N SER A 17 -17.44 -2.07 16.75
CA SER A 17 -17.34 -3.40 17.34
C SER A 17 -16.28 -4.24 16.64
N PHE A 18 -16.25 -4.24 15.31
CA PHE A 18 -15.27 -4.97 14.52
C PHE A 18 -13.84 -4.49 14.80
N VAL A 19 -13.62 -3.17 14.85
CA VAL A 19 -12.30 -2.60 15.15
C VAL A 19 -11.85 -2.98 16.56
N ARG A 20 -12.69 -2.83 17.57
CA ARG A 20 -12.37 -3.21 18.96
C ARG A 20 -11.99 -4.69 19.09
N GLN A 21 -12.65 -5.57 18.35
CA GLN A 21 -12.36 -7.01 18.39
C GLN A 21 -10.93 -7.34 17.93
N HIS A 22 -10.35 -6.55 17.04
CA HIS A 22 -9.04 -6.85 16.43
C HIS A 22 -7.97 -5.78 16.72
N GLU A 23 -8.25 -4.78 17.56
CA GLU A 23 -7.38 -3.61 17.76
C GLU A 23 -5.99 -3.95 18.32
N ASN A 24 -5.89 -5.05 19.06
CA ASN A 24 -4.65 -5.53 19.66
C ASN A 24 -3.86 -6.47 18.74
N GLY A 25 -4.35 -6.72 17.52
CA GLY A 25 -3.61 -7.49 16.52
C GLY A 25 -2.28 -6.81 16.18
N ARG A 26 -1.20 -7.59 16.06
CA ARG A 26 0.16 -7.06 15.83
C ARG A 26 0.23 -6.11 14.62
N PHE A 27 -0.43 -6.46 13.52
CA PHE A 27 -0.49 -5.63 12.32
C PHE A 27 -1.14 -4.26 12.59
N VAL A 28 -2.18 -4.21 13.43
CA VAL A 28 -2.87 -2.97 13.82
C VAL A 28 -1.98 -2.10 14.69
N VAL A 29 -1.28 -2.70 15.66
CA VAL A 29 -0.33 -1.99 16.54
C VAL A 29 0.82 -1.40 15.73
N GLU A 30 1.43 -2.18 14.83
CA GLU A 30 2.50 -1.68 13.96
C GLU A 30 2.00 -0.57 13.04
N ARG A 31 0.83 -0.76 12.39
CA ARG A 31 0.24 0.27 11.53
C ARG A 31 -0.02 1.57 12.28
N ARG A 32 -0.50 1.50 13.53
CA ARG A 32 -0.68 2.66 14.40
C ARG A 32 0.64 3.38 14.67
N SER A 33 1.68 2.65 15.05
CA SER A 33 3.00 3.23 15.34
C SER A 33 3.70 3.85 14.13
N ARG A 34 3.36 3.41 12.91
CA ARG A 34 4.01 3.88 11.68
C ARG A 34 3.24 5.01 11.01
N ASN A 35 1.94 4.82 10.83
CA ASN A 35 1.12 5.71 10.01
C ASN A 35 0.53 6.88 10.80
N LEU A 36 0.24 6.66 12.09
CA LEU A 36 -0.38 7.68 12.94
C LEU A 36 0.61 8.50 13.75
N THR A 37 1.90 8.15 13.74
CA THR A 37 2.95 8.94 14.39
C THR A 37 3.03 10.34 13.79
N GLU A 38 3.15 11.34 14.67
CA GLU A 38 3.12 12.77 14.35
C GLU A 38 4.29 13.23 13.49
N SER A 39 5.47 12.65 13.71
CA SER A 39 6.69 12.97 12.96
C SER A 39 7.29 11.71 12.36
N LYS A 40 7.18 11.58 11.04
CA LYS A 40 7.75 10.47 10.28
C LYS A 40 9.17 10.80 9.82
N LEU A 41 10.02 9.78 9.77
CA LEU A 41 11.37 9.91 9.23
C LEU A 41 11.32 10.32 7.75
N GLU A 42 12.39 10.96 7.29
CA GLU A 42 12.55 11.30 5.88
C GLU A 42 12.51 10.06 4.98
N ILE A 43 11.81 10.22 3.86
CA ILE A 43 11.77 9.23 2.79
C ILE A 43 12.95 9.49 1.87
N THR A 44 13.92 8.57 1.91
CA THR A 44 15.10 8.58 1.04
C THR A 44 14.84 7.79 -0.25
N LYS A 45 15.75 7.89 -1.22
CA LYS A 45 15.70 7.09 -2.45
C LYS A 45 15.65 5.60 -2.16
N GLU A 46 16.45 5.13 -1.20
CA GLU A 46 16.56 3.73 -0.78
C GLU A 46 15.26 3.23 -0.17
N LYS A 47 14.64 4.01 0.72
CA LYS A 47 13.35 3.66 1.33
C LYS A 47 12.24 3.60 0.28
N PHE A 48 12.16 4.63 -0.56
CA PHE A 48 11.17 4.70 -1.64
C PHE A 48 11.35 3.53 -2.63
N TRP A 49 12.57 3.26 -3.07
CA TRP A 49 12.89 2.17 -3.99
C TRP A 49 12.55 0.79 -3.42
N LYS A 50 12.87 0.55 -2.13
CA LYS A 50 12.49 -0.69 -1.45
C LYS A 50 10.98 -0.84 -1.37
N ALA A 51 10.25 0.22 -1.01
CA ALA A 51 8.79 0.22 -0.96
C ALA A 51 8.15 -0.01 -2.35
N MET A 52 8.69 0.65 -3.38
CA MET A 52 8.28 0.44 -4.78
C MET A 52 8.46 -1.02 -5.21
N THR A 53 9.62 -1.61 -4.89
CA THR A 53 9.91 -3.03 -5.15
C THR A 53 8.92 -3.93 -4.40
N GLY A 54 8.65 -3.63 -3.13
CA GLY A 54 7.67 -4.34 -2.31
C GLY A 54 6.27 -4.30 -2.93
N ALA A 55 5.77 -3.12 -3.27
CA ALA A 55 4.46 -2.96 -3.89
C ALA A 55 4.34 -3.73 -5.22
N ARG A 56 5.39 -3.73 -6.07
CA ARG A 56 5.37 -4.53 -7.30
C ARG A 56 5.34 -6.03 -7.01
N LEU A 57 6.10 -6.53 -6.03
CA LEU A 57 6.11 -7.94 -5.66
C LEU A 57 4.78 -8.42 -5.07
N THR A 58 4.13 -7.61 -4.23
CA THR A 58 2.87 -7.98 -3.58
C THR A 58 1.64 -7.81 -4.49
N SER A 59 1.82 -7.12 -5.63
CA SER A 59 0.73 -6.83 -6.58
C SER A 59 0.20 -8.05 -7.34
N VAL A 60 1.07 -9.04 -7.57
CA VAL A 60 0.82 -10.17 -8.48
C VAL A 60 0.82 -11.53 -7.77
N GLN A 61 1.13 -11.57 -6.47
CA GLN A 61 1.12 -12.79 -5.69
C GLN A 61 0.82 -12.54 -4.20
N ARG A 62 0.13 -13.49 -3.56
CA ARG A 62 -0.21 -13.41 -2.14
C ARG A 62 1.07 -13.36 -1.31
N SER A 63 1.17 -12.33 -0.46
CA SER A 63 2.25 -12.17 0.52
C SER A 63 1.71 -12.52 1.89
N GLY A 64 1.94 -13.77 2.31
CA GLY A 64 1.76 -14.21 3.69
C GLY A 64 3.06 -14.13 4.50
N PRO A 65 3.01 -14.31 5.83
CA PRO A 65 4.16 -14.17 6.73
C PRO A 65 5.39 -14.98 6.31
N GLN A 66 5.17 -16.19 5.77
CA GLN A 66 6.22 -17.11 5.31
C GLN A 66 6.39 -17.14 3.79
N SER A 67 5.86 -16.14 3.08
CA SER A 67 5.94 -16.12 1.62
C SER A 67 7.36 -15.81 1.11
N PRO A 68 7.73 -16.30 -0.09
CA PRO A 68 8.99 -15.93 -0.73
C PRO A 68 9.19 -14.41 -0.88
N VAL A 69 8.10 -13.66 -1.07
CA VAL A 69 8.12 -12.17 -1.15
C VAL A 69 8.64 -11.57 0.13
N ILE A 70 8.06 -11.96 1.27
CA ILE A 70 8.42 -11.39 2.57
C ILE A 70 9.86 -11.76 2.90
N ARG A 71 10.26 -13.02 2.70
CA ARG A 71 11.67 -13.41 2.88
C ARG A 71 12.62 -12.57 2.05
N PHE A 72 12.30 -12.35 0.77
CA PHE A 72 13.12 -11.53 -0.12
C PHE A 72 13.25 -10.07 0.34
N LEU A 73 12.13 -9.46 0.72
CA LEU A 73 12.09 -8.06 1.14
C LEU A 73 12.70 -7.82 2.53
N SER A 74 12.70 -8.85 3.38
CA SER A 74 13.30 -8.82 4.72
C SER A 74 14.79 -9.17 4.73
N SER A 75 15.34 -9.69 3.63
CA SER A 75 16.77 -9.96 3.50
C SER A 75 17.63 -8.74 3.82
N GLN A 76 18.69 -8.95 4.58
CA GLN A 76 19.68 -7.94 4.95
C GLN A 76 21.09 -8.42 4.56
N PRO A 77 21.81 -7.68 3.69
CA PRO A 77 21.37 -6.48 2.99
C PRO A 77 20.23 -6.76 2.00
N PHE A 78 19.40 -5.75 1.70
CA PHE A 78 18.32 -5.88 0.73
C PHE A 78 18.90 -6.16 -0.67
N PRO A 79 18.55 -7.29 -1.34
CA PRO A 79 19.22 -7.72 -2.57
C PRO A 79 19.13 -6.72 -3.73
N LEU A 80 18.05 -5.94 -3.78
CA LEU A 80 17.81 -4.89 -4.78
C LEU A 80 17.93 -3.49 -4.17
N ALA A 81 18.90 -3.25 -3.29
CA ALA A 81 19.18 -1.91 -2.79
C ALA A 81 19.40 -0.92 -3.95
N TYR A 82 18.85 0.30 -3.84
CA TYR A 82 18.88 1.31 -4.91
C TYR A 82 20.30 1.57 -5.43
N CYS A 83 21.24 1.83 -4.51
CA CYS A 83 22.65 2.06 -4.83
C CYS A 83 23.23 0.92 -5.67
N ARG A 84 23.00 -0.33 -5.26
CA ARG A 84 23.48 -1.52 -5.96
C ARG A 84 22.87 -1.66 -7.34
N VAL A 85 21.56 -1.46 -7.51
CA VAL A 85 20.90 -1.58 -8.82
C VAL A 85 21.47 -0.54 -9.80
N CYS A 86 21.83 0.65 -9.32
CA CYS A 86 22.40 1.71 -10.16
C CYS A 86 23.84 1.44 -10.64
N GLU A 87 24.54 0.46 -10.07
CA GLU A 87 25.90 0.08 -10.49
C GLU A 87 25.91 -0.73 -11.80
N PHE A 88 24.76 -1.25 -12.22
CA PHE A 88 24.66 -2.11 -13.40
C PHE A 88 24.22 -1.32 -14.63
N GLU A 89 24.94 -1.50 -15.74
CA GLU A 89 24.57 -0.94 -17.06
C GLU A 89 23.21 -1.46 -17.56
N LYS A 90 22.84 -2.69 -17.16
CA LYS A 90 21.56 -3.33 -17.50
C LYS A 90 20.76 -3.69 -16.23
N PRO A 91 20.12 -2.71 -15.58
CA PRO A 91 19.38 -2.93 -14.33
C PRO A 91 18.31 -4.01 -14.43
N GLU A 92 17.56 -4.07 -15.54
CA GLU A 92 16.53 -5.09 -15.75
C GLU A 92 17.08 -6.53 -15.60
N HIS A 93 18.23 -6.83 -16.22
CA HIS A 93 18.83 -8.15 -16.17
C HIS A 93 19.28 -8.51 -14.74
N PHE A 94 19.87 -7.54 -14.04
CA PHE A 94 20.27 -7.70 -12.64
C PHE A 94 19.05 -7.91 -11.72
N ILE A 95 17.98 -7.12 -11.89
CA ILE A 95 16.75 -7.27 -11.12
C ILE A 95 16.14 -8.65 -11.37
N ARG A 96 15.97 -9.03 -12.64
CA ARG A 96 15.38 -10.32 -13.02
C ARG A 96 16.15 -11.49 -12.44
N SER A 97 17.47 -11.52 -12.62
CA SER A 97 18.33 -12.60 -12.11
C SER A 97 18.27 -12.69 -10.59
N THR A 98 18.29 -11.55 -9.90
CA THR A 98 18.16 -11.48 -8.43
C THR A 98 16.81 -12.03 -7.96
N LEU A 99 15.70 -11.68 -8.61
CA LEU A 99 14.37 -12.21 -8.28
C LEU A 99 14.23 -13.71 -8.54
N VAL A 100 14.80 -14.20 -9.65
CA VAL A 100 14.81 -15.64 -9.97
C VAL A 100 15.63 -16.42 -8.95
N ASN A 101 16.84 -15.94 -8.62
CA ASN A 101 17.75 -16.60 -7.68
C ASN A 101 17.22 -16.61 -6.24
N ALA A 102 16.36 -15.64 -5.88
CA ALA A 102 15.69 -15.64 -4.58
C ALA A 102 14.75 -16.85 -4.38
N GLY A 103 14.29 -17.46 -5.48
CA GLY A 103 13.42 -18.63 -5.46
C GLY A 103 11.97 -18.31 -5.05
N GLY A 104 11.00 -18.83 -5.81
CA GLY A 104 9.57 -18.68 -5.47
C GLY A 104 8.95 -17.30 -5.74
N ILE A 105 9.69 -16.37 -6.37
CA ILE A 105 9.13 -15.13 -6.90
C ILE A 105 8.57 -15.40 -8.31
N ARG A 106 7.27 -15.16 -8.51
CA ARG A 106 6.61 -15.26 -9.82
C ARG A 106 6.65 -13.92 -10.55
N PHE A 107 6.42 -13.96 -11.85
CA PHE A 107 6.38 -12.78 -12.73
C PHE A 107 7.66 -11.95 -12.74
N SER A 108 8.81 -12.55 -12.40
CA SER A 108 10.10 -11.85 -12.28
C SER A 108 10.48 -11.06 -13.54
N ASN A 109 10.12 -11.54 -14.74
CA ASN A 109 10.35 -10.81 -15.99
C ASN A 109 9.58 -9.48 -16.01
N ARG A 110 8.25 -9.53 -15.86
CA ARG A 110 7.41 -8.33 -15.87
C ARG A 110 7.74 -7.38 -14.72
N ILE A 111 8.05 -7.92 -13.53
CA ILE A 111 8.46 -7.09 -12.39
C ILE A 111 9.79 -6.40 -12.68
N ALA A 112 10.76 -7.09 -13.29
CA ALA A 112 12.03 -6.49 -13.66
C ALA A 112 11.86 -5.40 -14.74
N GLU A 113 11.04 -5.66 -15.77
CA GLU A 113 10.71 -4.67 -16.80
C GLU A 113 10.06 -3.42 -16.19
N ASP A 114 9.07 -3.59 -15.30
CA ASP A 114 8.39 -2.47 -14.63
C ASP A 114 9.38 -1.67 -13.76
N LEU A 115 10.19 -2.35 -12.93
CA LEU A 115 11.15 -1.70 -12.04
C LEU A 115 12.29 -1.01 -12.80
N SER A 116 12.77 -1.59 -13.90
CA SER A 116 13.80 -0.96 -14.73
C SER A 116 13.29 0.31 -15.40
N ALA A 117 12.07 0.28 -15.97
CA ALA A 117 11.45 1.48 -16.54
C ALA A 117 11.22 2.57 -15.47
N ASN A 118 10.82 2.16 -14.25
CA ASN A 118 10.64 3.11 -13.14
C ASN A 118 11.97 3.69 -12.66
N LEU A 119 13.04 2.90 -12.64
CA LEU A 119 14.38 3.39 -12.32
C LEU A 119 14.83 4.45 -13.31
N GLU A 120 14.64 4.19 -14.61
CA GLU A 120 14.96 5.15 -15.68
C GLU A 120 14.17 6.46 -15.49
N GLN A 121 12.86 6.37 -15.23
CA GLN A 121 12.01 7.53 -14.97
C GLN A 121 12.46 8.32 -13.74
N LEU A 122 12.89 7.63 -12.68
CA LEU A 122 13.42 8.27 -11.48
C LEU A 122 14.74 8.99 -11.77
N GLN A 123 15.66 8.33 -12.48
CA GLN A 123 16.97 8.86 -12.85
C GLN A 123 16.88 10.02 -13.85
N SER A 124 15.85 10.06 -14.70
CA SER A 124 15.60 11.15 -15.66
C SER A 124 14.99 12.41 -15.04
N GLY A 125 14.71 12.41 -13.72
CA GLY A 125 14.34 13.61 -12.97
C GLY A 125 13.14 13.45 -12.04
N ALA A 126 12.40 12.33 -12.12
CA ALA A 126 11.20 12.15 -11.30
C ALA A 126 11.49 12.06 -9.79
N TRP A 127 12.76 11.83 -9.39
CA TRP A 127 13.16 11.82 -7.97
C TRP A 127 12.72 13.08 -7.21
N LYS A 128 12.91 14.27 -7.79
CA LYS A 128 12.66 15.53 -7.08
C LYS A 128 11.20 15.67 -6.65
N GLN A 129 10.27 15.51 -7.59
CA GLN A 129 8.84 15.63 -7.32
C GLN A 129 8.36 14.48 -6.43
N THR A 130 8.77 13.25 -6.73
CA THR A 130 8.34 12.05 -5.99
C THR A 130 8.73 12.11 -4.51
N LEU A 131 9.96 12.52 -4.21
CA LEU A 131 10.41 12.68 -2.82
C LEU A 131 9.75 13.90 -2.16
N ALA A 132 9.51 14.99 -2.89
CA ALA A 132 8.78 16.14 -2.35
C ALA A 132 7.36 15.75 -1.92
N ASP A 133 6.63 15.05 -2.78
CA ASP A 133 5.27 14.57 -2.49
C ASP A 133 5.27 13.61 -1.29
N CYS A 134 6.17 12.63 -1.27
CA CYS A 134 6.25 11.68 -0.16
C CYS A 134 6.63 12.37 1.16
N ASN A 135 7.57 13.31 1.13
CA ASN A 135 8.04 13.98 2.33
C ASN A 135 7.04 15.03 2.86
N ALA A 136 6.18 15.59 2.00
CA ALA A 136 5.07 16.43 2.43
C ALA A 136 4.04 15.65 3.28
N LEU A 137 3.90 14.34 3.05
CA LEU A 137 2.99 13.48 3.83
C LEU A 137 3.54 13.03 5.20
N ARG A 138 4.70 13.53 5.62
CA ARG A 138 5.33 13.14 6.89
C ARG A 138 4.66 13.74 8.12
N SER A 139 3.98 14.87 7.96
CA SER A 139 3.25 15.59 8.99
C SER A 139 1.73 15.39 8.86
N ALA A 140 0.92 16.23 9.51
CA ALA A 140 -0.52 16.22 9.31
C ALA A 140 -0.88 16.44 7.84
N THR A 141 -1.75 15.57 7.33
CA THR A 141 -2.23 15.55 5.93
C THR A 141 -3.75 15.66 5.89
N SER A 142 -4.26 16.02 4.72
CA SER A 142 -5.65 15.80 4.32
C SER A 142 -5.78 14.55 3.43
N PRO A 143 -6.98 13.97 3.27
CA PRO A 143 -7.23 12.95 2.26
C PRO A 143 -6.79 13.35 0.85
N GLN A 144 -6.97 14.62 0.49
CA GLN A 144 -6.62 15.15 -0.83
C GLN A 144 -5.11 15.18 -1.04
N ASP A 145 -4.31 15.42 -0.02
CA ASP A 145 -2.84 15.38 -0.11
C ASP A 145 -2.36 13.96 -0.42
N GLU A 146 -2.88 12.97 0.32
CA GLU A 146 -2.55 11.56 0.10
C GLU A 146 -3.00 11.07 -1.27
N ARG A 147 -4.19 11.50 -1.73
CA ARG A 147 -4.71 11.16 -3.05
C ARG A 147 -3.84 11.74 -4.17
N ARG A 148 -3.43 13.01 -4.06
CA ARG A 148 -2.52 13.64 -5.06
C ARG A 148 -1.20 12.89 -5.17
N ALA A 149 -0.59 12.51 -4.05
CA ALA A 149 0.64 11.71 -4.07
C ALA A 149 0.41 10.31 -4.68
N ALA A 150 -0.73 9.66 -4.37
CA ALA A 150 -1.08 8.37 -4.93
C ALA A 150 -1.31 8.45 -6.45
N ASP A 151 -1.93 9.52 -6.93
CA ASP A 151 -2.14 9.76 -8.36
C ASP A 151 -0.84 10.09 -9.08
N HIS A 152 0.05 10.89 -8.47
CA HIS A 152 1.38 11.13 -9.01
C HIS A 152 2.15 9.81 -9.23
N ILE A 153 2.16 8.92 -8.24
CA ILE A 153 2.79 7.58 -8.37
C ILE A 153 2.13 6.76 -9.49
N ARG A 154 0.79 6.73 -9.54
CA ARG A 154 0.02 5.95 -10.53
C ARG A 154 0.30 6.42 -11.97
N ILE A 155 0.36 7.73 -12.19
CA ILE A 155 0.58 8.31 -13.51
C ILE A 155 2.04 8.16 -13.93
N THR A 156 2.97 8.32 -12.99
CA THR A 156 4.41 8.38 -13.31
C THR A 156 5.03 7.00 -13.51
N PHE A 157 4.60 5.99 -12.75
CA PHE A 157 5.31 4.72 -12.65
C PHE A 157 4.55 3.54 -13.27
N LYS A 158 5.27 2.76 -14.08
CA LYS A 158 4.80 1.54 -14.72
C LYS A 158 4.47 0.48 -13.67
N GLY A 159 3.34 -0.21 -13.86
CA GLY A 159 2.86 -1.25 -12.96
C GLY A 159 2.11 -0.73 -11.72
N PHE A 160 1.79 0.57 -11.66
CA PHE A 160 1.00 1.17 -10.59
C PHE A 160 -0.41 1.53 -11.06
N GLY A 161 -1.41 0.82 -10.54
CA GLY A 161 -2.82 1.21 -10.59
C GLY A 161 -3.29 1.84 -9.27
N PRO A 162 -4.57 2.24 -9.15
CA PRO A 162 -5.10 2.93 -7.97
C PRO A 162 -4.80 2.25 -6.63
N LYS A 163 -4.92 0.91 -6.57
CA LYS A 163 -4.57 0.12 -5.39
C LYS A 163 -3.07 0.15 -5.09
N GLN A 164 -2.22 0.00 -6.12
CA GLN A 164 -0.79 -0.19 -5.94
C GLN A 164 -0.09 1.08 -5.48
N SER A 165 -0.51 2.24 -5.96
CA SER A 165 0.05 3.51 -5.52
C SER A 165 -0.23 3.76 -4.04
N ARG A 166 -1.44 3.44 -3.57
CA ARG A 166 -1.82 3.51 -2.16
C ARG A 166 -1.10 2.48 -1.30
N ASN A 167 -0.94 1.26 -1.80
CA ASN A 167 -0.14 0.24 -1.13
C ASN A 167 1.32 0.70 -0.95
N LEU A 168 1.92 1.36 -1.95
CA LEU A 168 3.27 1.92 -1.83
C LEU A 168 3.31 2.98 -0.72
N LEU A 169 2.44 4.00 -0.77
CA LEU A 169 2.43 5.06 0.24
C LEU A 169 2.18 4.51 1.65
N GLN A 170 1.25 3.56 1.78
CA GLN A 170 0.95 2.92 3.04
C GLN A 170 2.14 2.11 3.57
N SER A 171 2.87 1.41 2.70
CA SER A 171 4.11 0.71 3.06
C SER A 171 5.27 1.64 3.47
N LEU A 172 5.22 2.91 3.09
CA LEU A 172 6.12 3.96 3.60
C LEU A 172 5.63 4.56 4.93
N GLY A 173 4.45 4.15 5.40
CA GLY A 173 3.78 4.70 6.57
C GLY A 173 3.15 6.07 6.32
N LEU A 174 2.92 6.47 5.07
CA LEU A 174 2.54 7.84 4.71
C LEU A 174 1.03 8.08 4.59
N THR A 175 0.20 7.05 4.75
CA THR A 175 -1.26 7.20 4.61
C THR A 175 -1.98 7.07 5.94
N ARG A 176 -2.90 8.00 6.20
CA ARG A 176 -3.92 7.93 7.24
C ARG A 176 -5.29 7.65 6.65
N TYR A 177 -5.59 8.23 5.49
CA TYR A 177 -6.92 8.25 4.89
C TYR A 177 -7.03 7.39 3.63
N GLU A 178 -6.02 7.43 2.76
CA GLU A 178 -6.03 6.62 1.53
C GLU A 178 -5.50 5.21 1.82
N ILE A 179 -6.31 4.20 1.49
CA ILE A 179 -5.99 2.79 1.69
C ILE A 179 -6.04 2.00 0.38
N PRO A 180 -5.25 0.93 0.25
CA PRO A 180 -5.43 -0.01 -0.86
C PRO A 180 -6.73 -0.79 -0.68
N ILE A 181 -7.65 -0.67 -1.64
CA ILE A 181 -8.88 -1.47 -1.69
C ILE A 181 -8.55 -2.78 -2.40
N ASP A 182 -8.09 -3.76 -1.63
CA ASP A 182 -7.74 -5.10 -2.12
C ASP A 182 -8.93 -6.09 -2.00
N SER A 183 -8.69 -7.38 -2.32
CA SER A 183 -9.73 -8.40 -2.25
C SER A 183 -10.28 -8.63 -0.83
N ARG A 184 -9.48 -8.39 0.21
CA ARG A 184 -9.89 -8.51 1.61
C ARG A 184 -10.86 -7.39 1.98
N VAL A 185 -10.51 -6.15 1.61
CA VAL A 185 -11.36 -4.98 1.82
C VAL A 185 -12.66 -5.11 1.02
N ILE A 186 -12.57 -5.50 -0.27
CA ILE A 186 -13.75 -5.75 -1.11
C ILE A 186 -14.70 -6.75 -0.47
N HIS A 187 -14.19 -7.90 -0.02
CA HIS A 187 -15.03 -8.93 0.55
C HIS A 187 -15.62 -8.49 1.90
N TRP A 188 -14.85 -7.79 2.74
CA TRP A 188 -15.39 -7.23 3.98
C TRP A 188 -16.53 -6.25 3.70
N LEU A 189 -16.36 -5.33 2.74
CA LEU A 189 -17.39 -4.36 2.37
C LEU A 189 -18.65 -5.04 1.82
N LYS A 190 -18.50 -6.12 1.06
CA LYS A 190 -19.65 -6.92 0.58
C LYS A 190 -20.41 -7.56 1.74
N ASP A 191 -19.72 -8.24 2.65
CA ASP A 191 -20.34 -8.87 3.82
C ASP A 191 -20.95 -7.82 4.77
N PHE A 192 -20.34 -6.64 4.83
CA PHE A 192 -20.85 -5.51 5.58
C PHE A 192 -22.19 -5.00 5.02
N GLY A 193 -22.46 -5.20 3.72
CA GLY A 193 -23.64 -4.69 3.03
C GLY A 193 -23.40 -3.32 2.38
N PHE A 194 -22.17 -3.03 1.95
CA PHE A 194 -21.84 -1.77 1.28
C PHE A 194 -22.70 -1.58 0.02
N PRO A 195 -23.32 -0.40 -0.19
CA PRO A 195 -24.44 -0.24 -1.12
C PRO A 195 -24.06 -0.26 -2.61
N VAL A 196 -22.76 -0.31 -2.92
CA VAL A 196 -22.24 -0.26 -4.29
C VAL A 196 -21.61 -1.61 -4.66
N PRO A 197 -21.93 -2.20 -5.83
CA PRO A 197 -21.35 -3.47 -6.25
C PRO A 197 -19.83 -3.38 -6.46
N LEU A 198 -19.04 -4.11 -5.67
CA LEU A 198 -17.58 -4.06 -5.75
C LEU A 198 -16.99 -5.20 -6.61
N SER A 199 -16.07 -4.86 -7.51
CA SER A 199 -15.25 -5.86 -8.22
C SER A 199 -13.82 -5.34 -8.44
N ALA A 200 -12.87 -6.27 -8.49
CA ALA A 200 -11.47 -5.91 -8.75
C ALA A 200 -11.28 -5.26 -10.14
N ALA A 201 -12.10 -5.64 -11.12
CA ALA A 201 -12.08 -5.05 -12.46
C ALA A 201 -12.59 -3.60 -12.46
N ALA A 202 -13.68 -3.31 -11.77
CA ALA A 202 -14.18 -1.93 -11.68
C ALA A 202 -13.18 -1.00 -10.97
N LEU A 203 -12.48 -1.50 -9.95
CA LEU A 203 -11.48 -0.74 -9.20
C LEU A 203 -10.18 -0.46 -9.95
N THR A 204 -10.05 -0.88 -11.22
CA THR A 204 -8.95 -0.38 -12.07
C THR A 204 -9.23 1.02 -12.61
N ASP A 205 -10.51 1.40 -12.70
CA ASP A 205 -10.91 2.76 -13.07
C ASP A 205 -10.69 3.72 -11.89
N SER A 206 -10.06 4.87 -12.17
CA SER A 206 -9.62 5.77 -11.10
C SER A 206 -10.79 6.55 -10.48
N ASP A 207 -11.79 6.93 -11.27
CA ASP A 207 -12.94 7.69 -10.77
C ASP A 207 -13.82 6.80 -9.91
N TYR A 208 -14.07 5.56 -10.37
CA TYR A 208 -14.78 4.57 -9.59
C TYR A 208 -14.01 4.20 -8.31
N TYR A 209 -12.68 3.99 -8.38
CA TYR A 209 -11.88 3.73 -7.19
C TYR A 209 -11.99 4.87 -6.17
N ASN A 210 -11.89 6.11 -6.65
CA ASN A 210 -11.98 7.31 -5.81
C ASN A 210 -13.36 7.44 -5.16
N PHE A 211 -14.43 7.17 -5.90
CA PHE A 211 -15.79 7.12 -5.37
C PHE A 211 -15.96 6.10 -4.24
N ILE A 212 -15.42 4.88 -4.41
CA ILE A 212 -15.45 3.87 -3.33
C ILE A 212 -14.57 4.30 -2.15
N SER A 213 -13.38 4.87 -2.42
CA SER A 213 -12.48 5.38 -1.38
C SER A 213 -13.18 6.44 -0.53
N ASP A 214 -13.93 7.36 -1.14
CA ASP A 214 -14.68 8.40 -0.44
C ASP A 214 -15.74 7.80 0.51
N GLY A 215 -16.46 6.77 0.06
CA GLY A 215 -17.44 6.08 0.92
C GLY A 215 -16.81 5.31 2.08
N VAL A 216 -15.65 4.68 1.87
CA VAL A 216 -14.90 4.03 2.96
C VAL A 216 -14.37 5.05 3.96
N GLN A 217 -13.85 6.18 3.48
CA GLN A 217 -13.36 7.25 4.33
C GLN A 217 -14.48 7.86 5.16
N GLU A 218 -15.67 8.07 4.57
CA GLU A 218 -16.83 8.60 5.27
C GLU A 218 -17.35 7.61 6.32
N LEU A 219 -17.38 6.30 6.01
CA LEU A 219 -17.69 5.24 6.99
C LEU A 219 -16.73 5.27 8.18
N CYS A 220 -15.43 5.37 7.91
CA CYS A 220 -14.38 5.44 8.91
C CYS A 220 -14.50 6.71 9.77
N ARG A 221 -14.71 7.87 9.13
CA ARG A 221 -14.87 9.18 9.78
C ARG A 221 -16.05 9.19 10.74
N ARG A 222 -17.23 8.73 10.29
CA ARG A 222 -18.43 8.60 11.13
C ARG A 222 -18.24 7.62 12.27
N SER A 223 -17.40 6.61 12.07
CA SER A 223 -17.05 5.63 13.09
C SER A 223 -15.97 6.09 14.06
N GLY A 224 -15.30 7.23 13.81
CA GLY A 224 -14.17 7.69 14.62
C GLY A 224 -12.95 6.77 14.50
N VAL A 225 -12.75 6.16 13.33
CA VAL A 225 -11.66 5.23 13.04
C VAL A 225 -10.85 5.80 11.88
N GLU A 226 -9.52 5.76 11.94
CA GLU A 226 -8.68 6.13 10.80
C GLU A 226 -8.72 5.04 9.72
N PRO A 227 -8.90 5.38 8.43
CA PRO A 227 -8.94 4.38 7.35
C PRO A 227 -7.76 3.41 7.34
N CYS A 228 -6.52 3.90 7.57
CA CYS A 228 -5.35 3.02 7.62
C CYS A 228 -5.40 1.98 8.74
N ILE A 229 -6.09 2.26 9.85
CA ILE A 229 -6.32 1.32 10.97
C ILE A 229 -7.44 0.35 10.60
N PHE A 230 -8.51 0.85 9.98
CA PHE A 230 -9.59 0.01 9.49
C PHE A 230 -9.09 -1.06 8.49
N ASP A 231 -8.25 -0.68 7.53
CA ASP A 231 -7.55 -1.59 6.63
C ASP A 231 -6.72 -2.65 7.39
N ALA A 232 -5.95 -2.22 8.38
CA ALA A 232 -5.15 -3.11 9.21
C ALA A 232 -5.98 -4.12 10.02
N VAL A 233 -7.15 -3.70 10.52
CA VAL A 233 -8.10 -4.57 11.23
C VAL A 233 -8.68 -5.61 10.28
N ILE A 234 -9.08 -5.22 9.06
CA ILE A 234 -9.55 -6.17 8.03
C ILE A 234 -8.46 -7.20 7.70
N PHE A 235 -7.22 -6.75 7.58
CA PHE A 235 -6.08 -7.62 7.29
C PHE A 235 -5.86 -8.62 8.44
N SER A 236 -5.82 -8.12 9.68
CA SER A 236 -5.66 -8.92 10.90
C SER A 236 -6.76 -9.99 11.05
N ALA A 237 -8.01 -9.62 10.79
CA ALA A 237 -9.15 -10.52 10.91
C ALA A 237 -9.13 -11.70 9.93
N ARG A 238 -8.47 -11.56 8.76
CA ARG A 238 -8.45 -12.61 7.72
C ARG A 238 -7.21 -13.49 7.71
N ASP A 239 -6.05 -12.93 8.07
CA ASP A 239 -4.78 -13.65 7.96
C ASP A 239 -4.28 -14.23 9.31
N GLY A 240 -5.02 -14.06 10.41
CA GLY A 240 -4.73 -14.67 11.72
C GLY A 240 -3.48 -14.13 12.42
N GLU A 241 -3.10 -14.72 13.56
CA GLU A 241 -1.95 -14.29 14.39
C GLU A 241 -0.56 -14.68 13.84
N ASP A 242 -0.49 -15.29 12.65
CA ASP A 242 0.73 -15.92 12.09
C ASP A 242 1.88 -14.95 11.72
N TRP A 243 1.77 -13.66 12.06
CA TRP A 243 2.82 -12.66 11.85
C TRP A 243 3.77 -12.59 13.06
N GLU A 244 4.91 -13.29 13.02
CA GLU A 244 6.01 -13.17 13.99
C GLU A 244 7.18 -12.28 13.48
N ARG A 245 7.61 -11.30 14.31
CA ARG A 245 8.73 -10.31 14.12
C ARG A 245 8.53 -9.37 12.91
N PRO A 246 9.25 -8.21 12.77
CA PRO A 246 8.77 -7.07 11.99
C PRO A 246 9.01 -7.28 10.49
N ASN A 247 8.26 -8.22 9.95
CA ASN A 247 8.18 -8.58 8.54
C ASN A 247 6.93 -7.94 7.92
N ILE A 248 6.39 -6.93 8.57
CA ILE A 248 5.28 -6.15 8.03
C ILE A 248 5.90 -5.08 7.13
N LEU A 249 6.12 -5.44 5.87
CA LEU A 249 6.39 -4.49 4.78
C LEU A 249 5.14 -3.67 4.41
N PHE A 250 4.20 -3.54 5.34
CA PHE A 250 2.93 -2.85 5.23
C PHE A 250 2.69 -1.93 6.44
#